data_AF-A0A7C5NI04-F1
#
_entry.id   AF-A0A7C5NI04-F1
#
_cell.length_a   1.000
_cell.length_b   1.000
_cell.length_c   1.000
_cell.angle_alpha   90.00
_cell.angle_beta   90.00
_cell.angle_gamma   90.00
#
_symmetry.space_group_name_H-M   'P 1'
#
loop_
_entity.id
_entity.type
_entity.pdbx_description
1 polymer ?
#
loop_
_entity_poly.entity_id
_entity_poly.type
_entity_poly.pdbx_seq_one_letter_code
_entity_poly.pdbx_strand_id
1 'polypeptide(L)'
;MKKLTLTLAGLMVLGAVAMADGSKVQANKNVNLNLVNKSTIKDSTVGMKIKAEGSKVQANKNVNLNLVNKSEIKGSTVGMKVDAKNSKVQANKNVNLNLVNKSDVENSSIGMDIEAK
;
A
#
# COMPACT_ATOMS: atom_id res chain seq x y z
N MET A 1 -1.75 -22.88 22.51
CA MET A 1 -1.48 -21.43 22.44
C MET A 1 -2.69 -20.74 21.84
N LYS A 2 -3.40 -19.90 22.61
CA LYS A 2 -4.61 -19.22 22.12
C LYS A 2 -4.19 -18.17 21.08
N LYS A 3 -4.66 -18.30 19.84
CA LYS A 3 -4.45 -17.30 18.79
C LYS A 3 -5.28 -16.08 19.16
N LEU A 4 -4.62 -14.99 19.57
CA LEU A 4 -5.28 -13.72 19.81
C LEU A 4 -5.57 -13.09 18.44
N THR A 5 -6.80 -13.20 17.95
CA THR A 5 -7.24 -12.45 16.78
C THR A 5 -7.33 -10.99 17.20
N LEU A 6 -6.30 -10.20 16.85
CA LEU A 6 -6.28 -8.77 17.08
C LEU A 6 -7.13 -8.10 15.98
N THR A 7 -8.40 -7.84 16.28
CA THR A 7 -9.20 -6.89 15.49
C THR A 7 -8.52 -5.53 15.61
N LEU A 8 -7.98 -5.05 14.50
CA LEU A 8 -7.09 -3.89 14.41
C LEU A 8 -7.84 -2.59 14.80
N ALA A 9 -7.81 -2.23 16.07
CA ALA A 9 -8.18 -0.91 16.60
C ALA A 9 -7.02 0.10 16.51
N GLY A 10 -6.10 -0.09 15.57
CA GLY A 10 -5.12 0.90 15.17
C GLY A 10 -5.66 1.57 13.93
N LEU A 11 -6.02 2.85 14.03
CA LEU A 11 -6.44 3.75 12.95
C LEU A 11 -6.02 3.21 11.58
N MET A 12 -6.93 2.52 10.89
CA MET A 12 -6.79 2.32 9.47
C MET A 12 -6.88 3.73 8.88
N VAL A 13 -5.75 4.40 8.73
CA VAL A 13 -5.62 5.40 7.67
C VAL A 13 -5.65 4.56 6.41
N LEU A 14 -6.88 4.21 6.01
CA LEU A 14 -7.20 3.71 4.68
C LEU A 14 -6.78 4.86 3.77
N GLY A 15 -5.52 4.83 3.33
CA GLY A 15 -4.97 5.82 2.41
C GLY A 15 -5.96 5.99 1.28
N ALA A 16 -6.32 7.23 0.97
CA ALA A 16 -7.44 7.61 0.13
C ALA A 16 -7.69 6.62 -1.02
N VAL A 17 -8.74 5.81 -0.90
CA VAL A 17 -9.19 4.92 -1.98
C VAL A 17 -9.94 5.79 -2.97
N ALA A 18 -9.22 6.38 -3.92
CA ALA A 18 -9.83 7.07 -5.03
C ALA A 18 -10.26 6.03 -6.07
N MET A 19 -11.52 5.62 -6.02
CA MET A 19 -12.17 4.85 -7.07
C MET A 19 -12.81 5.84 -8.05
N ALA A 20 -12.34 5.87 -9.28
CA ALA A 20 -13.02 6.57 -10.37
C ALA A 20 -13.04 5.65 -11.59
N ASP A 21 -14.19 5.53 -12.23
CA ASP A 21 -14.29 5.05 -13.60
C ASP A 21 -14.19 6.25 -14.57
N GLY A 22 -13.57 6.02 -15.72
CA GLY A 22 -13.64 6.90 -16.90
C GLY A 22 -13.06 8.32 -16.83
N SER A 23 -12.61 8.82 -15.68
CA SER A 23 -12.25 10.23 -15.52
C SER A 23 -10.77 10.41 -15.19
N LYS A 24 -10.42 10.48 -13.91
CA LYS A 24 -9.05 10.74 -13.46
C LYS A 24 -8.94 10.44 -11.96
N VAL A 25 -7.99 9.60 -11.59
CA VAL A 25 -7.64 9.34 -10.19
C VAL A 25 -6.40 10.15 -9.83
N GLN A 26 -6.47 10.96 -8.76
CA GLN A 26 -5.35 11.78 -8.31
C GLN A 26 -5.04 11.52 -6.85
N ALA A 27 -3.84 11.01 -6.59
CA ALA A 27 -3.25 10.88 -5.27
C ALA A 27 -1.91 11.61 -5.29
N ASN A 28 -1.90 12.89 -4.98
CA ASN A 28 -0.70 13.71 -5.08
C ASN A 28 -0.33 14.30 -3.72
N LYS A 29 0.97 14.34 -3.41
CA LYS A 29 1.54 14.98 -2.22
C LYS A 29 1.03 14.41 -0.89
N ASN A 30 0.61 13.15 -0.84
CA ASN A 30 0.22 12.49 0.40
C ASN A 30 1.45 12.09 1.21
N VAL A 31 1.32 12.10 2.53
CA VAL A 31 2.33 11.55 3.44
C VAL A 31 1.62 10.53 4.34
N ASN A 32 2.05 9.28 4.27
CA ASN A 32 1.52 8.18 5.07
C ASN A 32 2.62 7.62 5.97
N LEU A 33 2.30 7.39 7.24
CA LEU A 33 3.17 6.72 8.20
C LEU A 33 2.44 5.51 8.77
N ASN A 34 3.02 4.32 8.65
CA ASN A 34 2.45 3.08 9.17
C ASN A 34 3.43 2.35 10.07
N LEU A 35 2.94 1.89 11.21
CA LEU A 35 3.68 1.11 12.19
C LEU A 35 2.95 -0.21 12.41
N VAL A 36 3.57 -1.32 12.03
CA VAL A 36 3.02 -2.67 12.21
C VAL A 36 4.02 -3.48 13.02
N ASN A 37 3.54 -4.18 14.05
CA ASN A 37 4.39 -4.96 14.94
C ASN A 37 3.69 -6.27 15.30
N LYS A 38 4.43 -7.38 15.26
CA LYS A 38 3.94 -8.70 15.69
C LYS A 38 2.58 -9.07 15.09
N SER A 39 2.40 -8.85 13.79
CA SER A 39 1.12 -9.04 13.10
C SER A 39 1.27 -9.97 11.88
N THR A 40 0.15 -10.52 11.42
CA THR A 40 0.07 -11.21 10.12
C THR A 40 -0.64 -10.29 9.13
N ILE A 41 0.03 -9.95 8.03
CA ILE A 41 -0.47 -9.14 6.93
C ILE A 41 -0.67 -10.06 5.73
N LYS A 42 -1.92 -10.20 5.26
CA LYS A 42 -2.25 -11.10 4.16
C LYS A 42 -3.13 -10.40 3.11
N ASP A 43 -2.81 -10.59 1.84
CA ASP A 43 -3.56 -10.09 0.68
C ASP A 43 -3.93 -8.58 0.77
N SER A 44 -3.03 -7.79 1.37
CA SER A 44 -3.30 -6.42 1.83
C SER A 44 -2.19 -5.44 1.43
N THR A 45 -2.41 -4.14 1.70
CA THR A 45 -1.39 -3.11 1.49
C THR A 45 -1.16 -2.33 2.79
N VAL A 46 0.10 -2.24 3.22
CA VAL A 46 0.56 -1.34 4.28
C VAL A 46 1.19 -0.13 3.59
N GLY A 47 0.62 1.05 3.76
CA GLY A 47 1.00 2.24 3.00
C GLY A 47 -0.17 2.75 2.16
N MET A 48 0.07 3.03 0.88
CA MET A 48 -0.94 3.61 -0.01
C MET A 48 -1.39 2.60 -1.05
N LYS A 49 -2.70 2.51 -1.27
CA LYS A 49 -3.29 1.68 -2.33
C LYS A 49 -4.17 2.55 -3.23
N ILE A 50 -3.96 2.45 -4.53
CA ILE A 50 -4.78 3.08 -5.56
C ILE A 50 -5.36 1.97 -6.42
N LYS A 51 -6.67 1.99 -6.64
CA LYS A 51 -7.36 1.07 -7.54
C LYS A 51 -8.16 1.87 -8.56
N ALA A 52 -7.93 1.65 -9.84
CA ALA A 52 -8.59 2.37 -10.91
C ALA A 52 -8.89 1.47 -12.11
N GLU A 53 -9.91 1.82 -12.88
CA GLU A 53 -10.24 1.15 -14.13
C GLU A 53 -10.62 2.19 -15.20
N GLY A 54 -10.14 2.01 -16.43
CA GLY A 54 -10.46 2.90 -17.54
C GLY A 54 -10.07 4.36 -17.32
N SER A 55 -9.03 4.62 -16.51
CA SER A 55 -8.77 5.96 -15.95
C SER A 55 -7.34 6.44 -16.18
N LYS A 56 -7.14 7.76 -16.09
CA LYS A 56 -5.80 8.33 -15.92
C LYS A 56 -5.47 8.41 -14.43
N VAL A 57 -4.47 7.67 -13.97
CA VAL A 57 -4.00 7.68 -12.58
C VAL A 57 -2.78 8.59 -12.45
N GLN A 58 -2.83 9.54 -11.52
CA GLN A 58 -1.71 10.41 -11.17
C GLN A 58 -1.38 10.23 -9.69
N ALA A 59 -0.29 9.52 -9.42
CA ALA A 59 0.22 9.26 -8.09
C ALA A 59 1.57 9.97 -7.92
N ASN A 60 1.60 11.27 -7.61
CA ASN A 60 2.87 12.03 -7.62
C ASN A 60 3.26 12.63 -6.28
N LYS A 61 4.56 12.65 -5.99
CA LYS A 61 5.15 13.29 -4.80
C LYS A 61 4.60 12.75 -3.48
N ASN A 62 4.17 11.50 -3.45
CA ASN A 62 3.70 10.88 -2.22
C ASN A 62 4.88 10.31 -1.42
N VAL A 63 4.76 10.31 -0.10
CA VAL A 63 5.73 9.72 0.82
C VAL A 63 5.02 8.66 1.62
N ASN A 64 5.48 7.41 1.57
CA ASN A 64 5.04 6.34 2.46
C ASN A 64 6.22 5.93 3.34
N LEU A 65 6.05 6.05 4.65
CA LEU A 65 7.01 5.62 5.67
C LEU A 65 6.40 4.42 6.39
N ASN A 66 6.98 3.25 6.25
CA ASN A 66 6.44 2.02 6.83
C ASN A 66 7.49 1.33 7.70
N LEU A 67 7.16 1.11 8.98
CA LEU A 67 7.92 0.24 9.87
C LEU A 67 7.10 -1.02 10.13
N VAL A 68 7.59 -2.17 9.67
CA VAL A 68 6.96 -3.47 9.88
C VAL A 68 7.93 -4.37 10.62
N ASN A 69 7.60 -4.72 11.86
CA ASN A 69 8.51 -5.43 12.76
C ASN A 69 7.91 -6.76 13.24
N LYS A 70 8.72 -7.81 13.27
CA LYS A 70 8.33 -9.12 13.84
C LYS A 70 7.02 -9.68 13.27
N SER A 71 6.75 -9.44 11.99
CA SER A 71 5.46 -9.72 11.36
C SER A 71 5.60 -10.76 10.24
N GLU A 72 4.49 -11.35 9.83
CA GLU A 72 4.41 -12.25 8.68
C GLU A 72 3.67 -11.52 7.56
N ILE A 73 4.22 -11.48 6.34
CA ILE A 73 3.68 -10.73 5.21
C ILE A 73 3.51 -11.68 4.02
N LYS A 74 2.27 -11.88 3.57
CA LYS A 74 1.92 -12.85 2.52
C LYS A 74 1.01 -12.22 1.47
N GLY A 75 1.34 -12.37 0.17
CA GLY A 75 0.48 -11.86 -0.90
C GLY A 75 0.23 -10.34 -0.87
N SER A 76 1.11 -9.57 -0.23
CA SER A 76 0.81 -8.20 0.21
C SER A 76 1.80 -7.17 -0.34
N THR A 77 1.48 -5.89 -0.19
CA THR A 77 2.39 -4.78 -0.53
C THR A 77 2.71 -3.96 0.71
N VAL A 78 3.98 -3.64 0.95
CA VAL A 78 4.39 -2.62 1.93
C VAL A 78 5.02 -1.45 1.17
N GLY A 79 4.36 -0.30 1.18
CA GLY A 79 4.71 0.87 0.39
C GLY A 79 3.53 1.39 -0.43
N MET A 80 3.67 1.46 -1.74
CA MET A 80 2.63 1.95 -2.64
C MET A 80 2.17 0.85 -3.60
N LYS A 81 0.88 0.53 -3.62
CA LYS A 81 0.26 -0.33 -4.63
C LYS A 81 -0.63 0.51 -5.55
N VAL A 82 -0.48 0.35 -6.86
CA VAL A 82 -1.37 0.89 -7.89
C VAL A 82 -1.86 -0.26 -8.76
N ASP A 83 -3.13 -0.59 -8.65
CA ASP A 83 -3.83 -1.57 -9.48
C ASP A 83 -4.76 -0.80 -10.44
N ALA A 84 -4.31 -0.60 -11.68
CA ALA A 84 -4.94 0.30 -12.63
C ALA A 84 -5.17 -0.39 -13.98
N LYS A 85 -6.33 -1.04 -14.12
CA LYS A 85 -6.69 -1.76 -15.36
C LYS A 85 -7.15 -0.80 -16.45
N ASN A 86 -6.79 -1.07 -17.70
CA ASN A 86 -7.12 -0.25 -18.87
C ASN A 86 -6.83 1.24 -18.63
N SER A 87 -5.70 1.53 -17.97
CA SER A 87 -5.44 2.84 -17.37
C SER A 87 -4.05 3.36 -17.69
N LYS A 88 -3.91 4.68 -17.83
CA LYS A 88 -2.61 5.34 -17.95
C LYS A 88 -2.15 5.78 -16.57
N VAL A 89 -1.05 5.22 -16.08
CA VAL A 89 -0.49 5.55 -14.76
C VAL A 89 0.73 6.47 -14.89
N GLN A 90 0.72 7.54 -14.11
CA GLN A 90 1.86 8.42 -13.90
C GLN A 90 2.20 8.45 -12.41
N ALA A 91 3.33 7.84 -12.03
CA ALA A 91 3.75 7.69 -10.64
C ALA A 91 5.13 8.32 -10.38
N ASN A 92 5.20 9.65 -10.29
CA ASN A 92 6.50 10.34 -10.26
C ASN A 92 6.86 10.91 -8.89
N LYS A 93 8.16 10.85 -8.57
CA LYS A 93 8.75 11.45 -7.36
C LYS A 93 8.12 10.96 -6.05
N ASN A 94 7.63 9.73 -6.03
CA ASN A 94 7.16 9.12 -4.80
C ASN A 94 8.32 8.52 -4.02
N VAL A 95 8.26 8.59 -2.70
CA VAL A 95 9.22 8.02 -1.79
C VAL A 95 8.52 6.92 -1.01
N ASN A 96 9.09 5.72 -0.99
CA ASN A 96 8.65 4.63 -0.13
C ASN A 96 9.83 4.22 0.74
N LEU A 97 9.82 4.64 2.00
CA LEU A 97 10.80 4.19 2.99
C LEU A 97 10.18 3.08 3.82
N ASN A 98 10.65 1.86 3.59
CA ASN A 98 10.14 0.66 4.26
C ASN A 98 11.25 0.05 5.11
N LEU A 99 11.06 0.02 6.42
CA LEU A 99 11.88 -0.74 7.35
C LEU A 99 11.11 -2.00 7.76
N VAL A 100 11.45 -3.13 7.15
CA VAL A 100 10.85 -4.43 7.43
C VAL A 100 11.86 -5.26 8.23
N ASN A 101 11.66 -5.35 9.54
CA ASN A 101 12.64 -5.91 10.47
C ASN A 101 12.12 -7.19 11.13
N LYS A 102 12.96 -8.23 11.17
CA LYS A 102 12.63 -9.53 11.80
C LYS A 102 11.27 -10.10 11.35
N SER A 103 10.89 -9.82 10.10
CA SER A 103 9.61 -10.21 9.54
C SER A 103 9.82 -11.20 8.41
N ASP A 104 8.91 -12.15 8.25
CA ASP A 104 8.91 -13.10 7.15
C ASP A 104 8.06 -12.53 6.00
N VAL A 105 8.60 -12.54 4.79
CA VAL A 105 7.96 -11.94 3.61
C VAL A 105 7.89 -12.96 2.49
N GLU A 106 6.68 -13.32 2.06
CA GLU A 106 6.42 -14.32 1.03
C GLU A 106 5.45 -13.77 -0.02
N ASN A 107 5.76 -13.96 -1.30
CA ASN A 107 4.89 -13.56 -2.42
C ASN A 107 4.37 -12.11 -2.30
N SER A 108 5.23 -11.19 -1.88
CA SER A 108 4.85 -9.83 -1.49
C SER A 108 5.83 -8.81 -2.06
N SER A 109 5.37 -7.58 -2.24
CA SER A 109 6.15 -6.47 -2.78
C SER A 109 6.48 -5.46 -1.69
N ILE A 110 7.75 -5.07 -1.57
CA ILE A 110 8.19 -4.00 -0.67
C ILE A 110 8.69 -2.82 -1.52
N GLY A 111 8.15 -1.63 -1.33
CA GLY A 111 8.46 -0.45 -2.14
C GLY A 111 7.26 0.03 -2.94
N MET A 112 7.30 -0.19 -4.25
CA MET A 112 6.25 0.24 -5.16
C MET A 112 5.84 -0.92 -6.06
N ASP A 113 4.55 -1.18 -6.13
CA ASP A 113 3.93 -2.21 -6.94
C ASP A 113 2.90 -1.53 -7.87
N ILE A 114 3.21 -1.47 -9.16
CA ILE A 114 2.32 -0.86 -10.17
C ILE A 114 1.97 -1.94 -11.18
N GLU A 115 0.71 -2.32 -11.20
CA GLU A 115 0.12 -3.10 -12.27
C GLU A 115 -0.79 -2.18 -13.09
N ALA A 116 -0.35 -1.87 -14.31
CA ALA A 116 -1.14 -1.15 -15.30
C ALA A 116 -1.15 -1.96 -16.59
N LYS A 117 -2.35 -2.25 -17.10
CA LYS A 117 -2.58 -2.95 -18.37
C LYS A 117 -3.42 -2.06 -19.26
#